data_AF-A0A536AU63-F1
#
_entry.id   AF-A0A536AU63-F1
#
_cell.length_a   1.000
_cell.length_b   1.000
_cell.length_c   1.000
_cell.angle_alpha   90.00
_cell.angle_beta   90.00
_cell.angle_gamma   90.00
#
_symmetry.space_group_name_H-M   'P 1'
#
loop_
_entity.id
_entity.type
_entity.pdbx_description
1 polymer ?
#
loop_
_entity_poly.entity_id
_entity_poly.type
_entity_poly.pdbx_seq_one_letter_code
_entity_poly.pdbx_strand_id
1 'polypeptide(L)' 'MPKRATSVWISIDMEGIGGIAAYSQVMMQGIEYERARQWMTHEANAC' A
#
# COMPACT_ATOMS: atom_id res chain seq x y z
N MET A 1 -17.26 18.04 27.06
CA MET A 1 -16.00 18.34 26.35
C MET A 1 -16.09 17.77 24.95
N PRO A 2 -15.79 18.53 23.88
CA PRO A 2 -15.75 17.96 22.53
C PRO A 2 -14.60 16.96 22.44
N LYS A 3 -14.88 15.77 21.88
CA LYS A 3 -13.88 14.72 21.67
C LYS A 3 -12.89 15.23 20.63
N ARG A 4 -11.61 15.41 20.97
CA ARG A 4 -10.56 15.69 19.96
C ARG A 4 -10.48 14.47 19.05
N ALA A 5 -10.71 14.66 17.75
CA ALA A 5 -10.38 13.64 16.77
C ALA A 5 -8.85 13.53 16.71
N THR A 6 -8.34 12.31 16.91
CA THR A 6 -6.91 12.02 16.71
C THR A 6 -6.71 11.74 15.23
N SER A 7 -5.87 12.55 14.57
CA SER A 7 -5.43 12.27 13.21
C SER A 7 -4.18 11.41 13.24
N VAL A 8 -4.10 10.43 12.33
CA VAL A 8 -2.92 9.58 12.12
C VAL A 8 -2.48 9.75 10.67
N TRP A 9 -1.18 9.86 10.47
CA TRP A 9 -0.55 9.85 9.15
C TRP A 9 -0.01 8.46 8.86
N ILE A 10 -0.28 7.96 7.66
CA ILE A 10 0.18 6.65 7.21
C ILE A 10 1.03 6.86 5.96
N SER A 11 2.26 6.36 5.99
CA SER A 11 3.14 6.30 4.82
C SER A 11 3.11 4.88 4.29
N ILE A 12 2.83 4.70 3.00
CA ILE A 12 2.76 3.40 2.35
C ILE A 12 3.72 3.39 1.16
N ASP A 13 4.42 2.26 0.99
CA ASP A 13 5.31 1.98 -0.14
C ASP A 13 5.09 0.55 -0.65
N MET A 14 5.45 0.25 -1.90
CA MET A 14 5.07 -1.04 -2.51
C MET A 14 6.04 -2.18 -2.20
N GLU A 15 7.33 -1.90 -2.09
CA GLU A 15 8.40 -2.90 -2.00
C GLU A 15 8.32 -3.77 -0.74
N GLY A 16 7.64 -3.30 0.30
CA GLY A 16 7.47 -4.00 1.58
C GLY A 16 6.27 -4.94 1.66
N ILE A 17 5.37 -4.92 0.68
CA ILE A 17 4.12 -5.71 0.71
C ILE A 17 4.39 -7.18 0.49
N GLY A 18 3.70 -8.04 1.27
CA GLY A 18 3.79 -9.48 1.12
C GLY A 18 3.46 -9.95 -0.30
N GLY A 19 4.41 -10.63 -0.95
CA GLY A 19 4.26 -11.15 -2.32
C GLY A 19 4.79 -10.23 -3.43
N ILE A 20 5.22 -9.01 -3.09
CA ILE A 20 6.01 -8.16 -3.99
C ILE A 20 7.49 -8.52 -3.81
N ALA A 21 8.13 -9.01 -4.88
CA ALA A 21 9.50 -9.52 -4.86
C ALA A 21 10.29 -9.16 -6.13
N ALA A 22 9.69 -8.45 -7.09
CA ALA A 22 10.32 -8.08 -8.35
C ALA A 22 10.05 -6.62 -8.71
N TYR A 23 11.06 -5.97 -9.32
CA TYR A 23 10.99 -4.57 -9.74
C TYR A 23 9.83 -4.29 -10.70
N SER A 24 9.46 -5.22 -11.57
CA SER A 24 8.34 -5.04 -12.49
C SER A 24 7.00 -4.88 -11.77
N GLN A 25 6.86 -5.38 -10.54
CA GLN A 25 5.61 -5.30 -9.78
C GLN A 25 5.38 -3.91 -9.18
N VAL A 26 6.41 -3.07 -9.09
CA VAL A 26 6.32 -1.70 -8.53
C VAL A 26 6.39 -0.61 -9.61
N MET A 27 6.61 -0.99 -10.87
CA MET A 27 6.64 -0.06 -12.00
C MET A 27 5.29 -0.02 -12.70
N MET A 28 4.75 1.18 -12.95
CA MET A 28 3.40 1.34 -13.53
C MET A 28 3.13 0.55 -14.82
N GLN A 29 4.13 0.38 -15.69
CA GLN A 29 4.02 -0.40 -16.93
C GLN A 29 4.54 -1.83 -16.81
N GLY A 30 4.93 -2.25 -15.60
CA GLY A 30 5.54 -3.54 -15.36
C GLY A 30 4.51 -4.66 -15.21
N ILE A 31 4.99 -5.87 -15.49
CA ILE A 31 4.20 -7.10 -15.37
C ILE A 31 3.75 -7.24 -13.91
N GLU A 32 2.45 -7.48 -13.71
CA GLU A 32 1.78 -7.65 -12.42
C GLU A 32 1.59 -6.39 -11.55
N TYR A 33 1.96 -5.19 -12.03
CA TYR A 33 1.77 -3.94 -11.28
C TYR A 33 0.32 -3.71 -10.82
N GLU A 34 -0.66 -3.96 -11.69
CA GLU A 34 -2.08 -3.78 -11.35
C GLU A 34 -2.53 -4.69 -10.20
N ARG A 35 -2.02 -5.92 -10.14
CA ARG A 35 -2.31 -6.83 -9.02
C ARG A 35 -1.57 -6.38 -7.76
N ALA A 36 -0.31 -6.00 -7.89
CA ALA A 36 0.51 -5.51 -6.78
C ALA A 36 -0.10 -4.28 -6.08
N ARG A 37 -0.61 -3.29 -6.84
CA ARG A 37 -1.26 -2.11 -6.23
C ARG A 37 -2.62 -2.42 -5.58
N GLN A 38 -3.30 -3.48 -5.99
CA GLN A 38 -4.49 -3.97 -5.29
C GLN A 38 -4.10 -4.53 -3.92
N TRP A 39 -3.02 -5.33 -3.84
CA TRP A 39 -2.50 -5.80 -2.56
C TRP A 39 -2.09 -4.65 -1.63
N MET A 40 -1.39 -3.64 -2.15
CA MET A 40 -1.08 -2.39 -1.42
C MET A 40 -2.33 -1.76 -0.81
N THR A 41 -3.40 -1.65 -1.62
CA THR A 41 -4.67 -1.06 -1.17
C THR A 41 -5.32 -1.90 -0.06
N HIS A 42 -5.28 -3.23 -0.18
CA HIS A 42 -5.81 -4.12 0.84
C HIS A 42 -5.01 -4.05 2.14
N GLU A 43 -3.68 -3.98 2.07
CA GLU A 43 -2.80 -3.89 3.23
C GLU A 43 -2.92 -2.55 3.94
N ALA A 44 -3.00 -1.44 3.20
CA ALA A 44 -3.23 -0.11 3.77
C ALA A 44 -4.58 -0.01 4.51
N ASN A 45 -5.63 -0.67 4.02
CA ASN A 45 -6.94 -0.72 4.68
C ASN A 45 -6.99 -1.65 5.91
N ALA A 46 -5.97 -2.49 6.11
CA ALA A 46 -5.86 -3.39 7.27
C ALA A 46 -5.15 -2.74 8.48
N CYS A 47 -4.62 -1.52 8.31
CA CYS A 47 -4.03 -0.70 9.38
C CYS A 47 -5.12 -0.07 10.27
#